data_AF-A0A353UGP4-F1
#
_entry.id   AF-A0A353UGP4-F1
#
_cell.length_a   1.000
_cell.length_b   1.000
_cell.length_c   1.000
_cell.angle_alpha   90.00
_cell.angle_beta   90.00
_cell.angle_gamma   90.00
#
_symmetry.space_group_name_H-M   'P 1'
#
loop_
_entity.id
_entity.type
_entity.pdbx_description
1 polymer ?
#
loop_
_entity_poly.entity_id
_entity_poly.type
_entity_poly.pdbx_seq_one_letter_code
_entity_poly.pdbx_strand_id
1 'polypeptide(L)'
;MKDTFLFVGPIIAGLVGSYLTYYFTMKSKQQESILKFKEEKYSNLLILLQGFIGNTVSTETKRKFFEEQYKSWLYCSDEVVKAINNMVRLVIESHGENQNHEAGRKAVGEIVLAMRKDLLGKTNLNYDAFIYTSVIK
;
A
#
# COMPACT_ATOMS: atom_id res chain seq x y z
N MET A 1 29.72 17.18 47.41
CA MET A 1 29.17 16.07 46.59
C MET A 1 27.77 16.34 46.03
N LYS A 2 26.87 17.06 46.75
CA LYS A 2 25.56 17.43 46.19
C LYS A 2 25.65 18.44 45.04
N ASP A 3 26.54 19.43 45.14
CA ASP A 3 26.64 20.49 44.12
C ASP A 3 27.14 19.97 42.77
N THR A 4 28.11 19.05 42.77
CA THR A 4 28.60 18.39 41.55
C THR A 4 27.53 17.56 40.84
N PHE A 5 26.61 16.93 41.60
CA PHE A 5 25.49 16.19 41.02
C PHE A 5 24.44 17.12 40.40
N LEU A 6 24.22 18.29 41.01
CA LEU A 6 23.31 19.32 40.51
C LEU A 6 23.75 19.90 39.16
N PHE A 7 25.06 20.02 38.92
CA PHE A 7 25.60 20.51 37.64
C PHE A 7 25.74 19.42 36.57
N VAL A 8 26.08 18.19 36.94
CA VAL A 8 26.31 17.09 35.98
C VAL A 8 25.01 16.44 35.50
N GLY A 9 23.99 16.36 36.36
CA GLY A 9 22.69 15.77 36.02
C GLY A 9 22.00 16.40 34.80
N PRO A 10 21.87 17.74 34.72
CA PRO A 10 21.28 18.43 33.57
C PRO A 10 22.06 18.23 32.27
N ILE A 11 23.41 18.15 32.34
CA ILE A 11 24.27 17.94 31.17
C ILE A 11 24.03 16.54 30.61
N ILE A 12 24.05 15.50 31.46
CA ILE A 12 23.77 14.12 31.05
C ILE A 12 22.34 14.02 30.49
N ALA A 13 21.37 14.64 31.15
CA ALA A 13 19.98 14.66 30.68
C ALA A 13 19.85 15.33 29.30
N GLY A 14 20.56 16.43 29.04
CA GLY A 14 20.59 17.08 27.73
C GLY A 14 21.21 16.20 26.64
N LEU A 15 22.32 15.51 26.96
CA LEU A 15 22.97 14.59 26.02
C LEU A 15 22.06 13.40 25.69
N VAL A 16 21.45 12.76 26.70
CA VAL A 16 20.51 11.65 26.49
C VAL A 16 19.27 12.11 25.72
N GLY A 17 18.70 13.27 26.08
CA GLY A 17 17.52 13.83 25.41
C GLY A 17 17.76 14.14 23.94
N SER A 18 18.90 14.75 23.62
CA SER A 18 19.29 15.05 22.22
C SER A 18 19.54 13.77 21.41
N TYR A 19 20.20 12.76 21.99
CA TYR A 19 20.40 11.47 21.34
C TYR A 19 19.08 10.75 21.04
N LEU A 20 18.17 10.69 22.02
CA LEU A 20 16.84 10.09 21.83
C LEU A 20 16.04 10.84 20.76
N THR A 21 16.05 12.18 20.79
CA THR A 21 15.35 13.01 19.81
C THR A 21 15.88 12.75 18.40
N TYR A 22 17.20 12.66 18.23
CA TYR A 22 17.83 12.33 16.94
C TYR A 22 17.39 10.95 16.44
N TYR A 23 17.43 9.94 17.32
CA TYR A 23 17.02 8.58 16.98
C TYR A 23 15.55 8.50 16.53
N PHE A 24 14.64 9.09 17.29
CA PHE A 24 13.22 9.12 16.94
C PHE A 24 12.95 9.93 15.67
N THR A 25 13.64 11.05 15.48
CA THR A 25 13.51 11.86 14.26
C THR A 25 13.96 11.09 13.02
N MET A 26 15.08 10.38 13.11
CA MET A 26 15.59 9.57 11.99
C MET A 26 14.62 8.45 11.64
N LYS A 27 14.12 7.73 12.65
CA LYS A 27 13.13 6.66 12.46
C LYS A 27 11.83 7.19 11.84
N SER A 28 11.34 8.33 12.32
CA SER A 28 10.14 8.99 11.78
C SER A 28 10.31 9.35 10.30
N LYS A 29 11.47 9.92 9.92
CA LYS A 29 11.76 10.26 8.52
C LYS A 29 11.82 9.04 7.61
N GLN A 30 12.40 7.94 8.09
CA GLN A 30 12.43 6.68 7.34
C GLN A 30 11.03 6.09 7.14
N GLN A 31 10.19 6.14 8.17
CA GLN A 31 8.80 5.67 8.04
C GLN A 31 8.01 6.54 7.07
N GLU A 32 8.19 7.86 7.11
CA GLU A 32 7.55 8.78 6.17
C GLU A 32 7.99 8.53 4.73
N SER A 33 9.29 8.30 4.48
CA SER A 33 9.79 8.02 3.14
C SER A 33 9.27 6.68 2.59
N ILE A 34 9.20 5.64 3.44
CA ILE A 34 8.60 4.36 3.07
C ILE A 34 7.11 4.52 2.76
N LEU A 35 6.38 5.28 3.57
CA LEU A 35 4.95 5.51 3.37
C LEU A 35 4.69 6.24 2.05
N LYS A 36 5.42 7.32 1.78
CA LYS A 36 5.34 8.07 0.51
C LYS A 36 5.69 7.21 -0.69
N PHE A 37 6.74 6.40 -0.58
CA PHE A 37 7.14 5.47 -1.63
C PHE A 37 6.03 4.45 -1.93
N LYS A 38 5.44 3.84 -0.90
CA LYS A 38 4.32 2.91 -1.05
C LYS A 38 3.09 3.58 -1.67
N GLU A 39 2.74 4.79 -1.23
CA GLU A 39 1.63 5.55 -1.77
C GLU A 39 1.79 5.80 -3.28
N GLU A 40 2.99 6.21 -3.71
CA GLU A 40 3.30 6.39 -5.14
C GLU A 40 3.14 5.08 -5.93
N LYS A 41 3.67 3.96 -5.42
CA LYS A 41 3.55 2.66 -6.08
C LYS A 41 2.12 2.15 -6.12
N TYR A 42 1.36 2.34 -5.04
CA TYR A 42 -0.05 1.96 -5.00
C TYR A 42 -0.93 2.82 -5.88
N SER A 43 -0.65 4.12 -6.02
CA SER A 43 -1.34 4.97 -6.99
C SER A 43 -1.17 4.45 -8.42
N ASN A 44 0.06 4.10 -8.81
CA ASN A 44 0.33 3.51 -10.12
C ASN A 44 -0.39 2.18 -10.34
N LEU A 45 -0.38 1.30 -9.34
CA LEU A 45 -1.06 0.00 -9.43
C LEU A 45 -2.59 0.18 -9.50
N LEU A 46 -3.16 1.14 -8.76
CA LEU A 46 -4.59 1.47 -8.80
C LEU A 46 -5.04 1.89 -10.20
N ILE A 47 -4.26 2.72 -10.90
CA ILE A 47 -4.53 3.12 -12.28
C ILE A 47 -4.54 1.91 -13.21
N LEU A 48 -3.62 0.97 -13.03
CA LEU A 48 -3.54 -0.24 -13.87
C LEU A 48 -4.67 -1.24 -13.58
N LEU A 49 -5.18 -1.28 -12.35
CA LEU A 49 -6.34 -2.10 -11.96
C LEU A 49 -7.63 -1.68 -12.67
N GLN A 50 -7.75 -0.41 -13.07
CA GLN A 50 -8.93 0.12 -13.78
C GLN A 50 -9.26 -0.65 -15.06
N GLY A 51 -8.23 -1.13 -15.75
CA GLY A 51 -8.40 -1.94 -16.95
C GLY A 51 -9.32 -3.13 -16.68
N PHE A 52 -9.17 -3.81 -15.55
CA PHE A 52 -9.84 -5.08 -15.28
C PHE A 52 -11.33 -4.99 -14.92
N ILE A 53 -11.91 -3.79 -14.78
CA ILE A 53 -13.35 -3.61 -14.48
C ILE A 53 -14.17 -3.33 -15.76
N GLY A 54 -13.52 -2.99 -16.89
CA GLY A 54 -14.19 -2.59 -18.14
C GLY A 54 -14.06 -3.61 -19.30
N ASN A 55 -14.93 -3.46 -20.30
CA ASN A 55 -15.01 -4.35 -21.47
C ASN A 55 -13.82 -4.27 -22.46
N THR A 56 -12.86 -3.37 -22.24
CA THR A 56 -11.78 -3.11 -23.21
C THR A 56 -10.45 -2.87 -22.51
N VAL A 57 -9.78 -3.94 -22.07
CA VAL A 57 -8.40 -3.83 -21.57
C VAL A 57 -7.45 -4.02 -22.74
N SER A 58 -6.65 -3.00 -23.05
CA SER A 58 -5.57 -3.17 -24.02
C SER A 58 -4.53 -4.18 -23.50
N THR A 59 -3.94 -4.96 -24.41
CA THR A 59 -2.86 -5.90 -24.08
C THR A 59 -1.69 -5.20 -23.39
N GLU A 60 -1.42 -3.94 -23.73
CA GLU A 60 -0.38 -3.13 -23.11
C GLU A 60 -0.68 -2.83 -21.63
N THR A 61 -1.91 -2.48 -21.27
CA THR A 61 -2.30 -2.23 -19.87
C THR A 61 -2.18 -3.50 -19.04
N LYS A 62 -2.56 -4.67 -19.60
CA LYS A 62 -2.36 -5.97 -18.93
C LYS A 62 -0.88 -6.23 -18.68
N ARG A 63 0.00 -6.01 -19.67
CA ARG A 63 1.44 -6.20 -19.51
C ARG A 63 2.00 -5.30 -18.40
N LYS A 64 1.67 -4.00 -18.40
CA LYS A 64 2.10 -3.05 -17.37
C LYS A 64 1.62 -3.46 -15.99
N PHE A 65 0.38 -3.96 -15.87
CA PHE A 65 -0.15 -4.48 -14.62
C PHE A 65 0.70 -5.64 -14.08
N PHE A 66 1.01 -6.65 -14.92
CA PHE A 66 1.82 -7.79 -14.47
C PHE A 66 3.25 -7.37 -14.08
N GLU A 67 3.85 -6.41 -14.79
CA GLU A 67 5.16 -5.86 -14.43
C GLU A 67 5.14 -5.18 -13.05
N GLU A 68 4.12 -4.37 -12.76
CA GLU A 68 3.96 -3.75 -11.44
C GLU A 68 3.56 -4.77 -10.36
N GLN A 69 2.78 -5.80 -10.71
CA GLN A 69 2.43 -6.90 -9.83
C GLN A 69 3.68 -7.66 -9.35
N TYR A 70 4.66 -7.92 -10.21
CA TYR A 70 5.92 -8.54 -9.79
C TYR A 70 6.72 -7.63 -8.85
N LYS A 71 6.81 -6.33 -9.15
CA LYS A 71 7.49 -5.37 -8.28
C LYS A 71 6.80 -5.21 -6.92
N SER A 72 5.49 -5.41 -6.87
CA SER A 72 4.68 -5.30 -5.66
C SER A 72 5.18 -6.18 -4.50
N TRP A 73 5.79 -7.32 -4.81
CA TRP A 73 6.41 -8.20 -3.81
C TRP A 73 7.51 -7.54 -2.97
N LEU A 74 8.14 -6.47 -3.47
CA LEU A 74 9.25 -5.80 -2.77
C LEU A 74 8.77 -4.80 -1.73
N TYR A 75 7.54 -4.29 -1.85
CA TYR A 75 7.06 -3.17 -1.03
C TYR A 75 5.72 -3.41 -0.35
N CYS A 76 4.92 -4.35 -0.82
CA CYS A 76 3.61 -4.64 -0.28
C CYS A 76 3.64 -5.50 0.99
N SER A 77 2.58 -5.41 1.79
CA SER A 77 2.27 -6.44 2.78
C SER A 77 1.79 -7.74 2.14
N ASP A 78 1.90 -8.82 2.91
CA ASP A 78 1.39 -10.14 2.54
C ASP A 78 -0.11 -10.14 2.18
N GLU A 79 -0.91 -9.30 2.85
CA GLU A 79 -2.35 -9.20 2.59
C GLU A 79 -2.59 -8.65 1.16
N VAL A 80 -1.84 -7.63 0.77
CA VAL A 80 -1.91 -7.06 -0.59
C VAL A 80 -1.45 -8.07 -1.63
N VAL A 81 -0.33 -8.77 -1.39
CA VAL A 81 0.17 -9.79 -2.31
C VAL A 81 -0.85 -10.91 -2.51
N LYS A 82 -1.49 -11.38 -1.42
CA LYS A 82 -2.56 -12.40 -1.49
C LYS A 82 -3.77 -11.90 -2.28
N ALA A 83 -4.23 -10.68 -2.03
CA ALA A 83 -5.36 -10.10 -2.75
C ALA A 83 -5.09 -9.99 -4.26
N ILE A 84 -3.88 -9.54 -4.63
CA ILE A 84 -3.45 -9.46 -6.04
C ILE A 84 -3.39 -10.85 -6.67
N ASN A 85 -2.81 -11.83 -5.98
CA ASN A 85 -2.70 -13.19 -6.50
C ASN A 85 -4.08 -13.84 -6.70
N ASN A 86 -5.05 -13.57 -5.82
CA ASN A 86 -6.42 -14.03 -5.99
C ASN A 86 -7.05 -13.44 -7.26
N MET A 87 -6.85 -12.15 -7.52
CA MET A 87 -7.30 -11.53 -8.76
C MET A 87 -6.64 -12.16 -9.99
N VAL A 88 -5.32 -12.39 -9.96
CA VAL A 88 -4.60 -13.04 -11.07
C VAL A 88 -5.15 -14.45 -11.33
N ARG A 89 -5.47 -15.22 -10.28
CA ARG A 89 -6.12 -16.53 -10.43
C ARG A 89 -7.47 -16.41 -11.11
N LEU A 90 -8.32 -15.46 -10.72
CA LEU A 90 -9.61 -15.22 -11.37
C LEU A 90 -9.45 -14.94 -12.87
N VAL A 91 -8.42 -14.16 -13.26
CA VAL A 91 -8.14 -13.86 -14.67
C VAL A 91 -7.66 -15.10 -15.44
N ILE A 92 -6.83 -15.95 -14.83
CA ILE A 92 -6.35 -17.19 -15.44
C ILE A 92 -7.51 -18.18 -15.58
N GLU A 93 -8.29 -18.38 -14.52
CA GLU A 93 -9.41 -19.32 -14.46
C GLU A 93 -10.52 -18.94 -15.43
N SER A 94 -10.78 -17.65 -15.63
CA SER A 94 -11.83 -17.19 -16.53
C SER A 94 -11.54 -17.44 -18.03
N HIS A 95 -10.34 -17.91 -18.42
CA HIS A 95 -9.96 -18.33 -19.80
C HIS A 95 -10.38 -17.40 -20.96
N GLY A 96 -10.66 -16.12 -20.70
CA GLY A 96 -11.21 -15.19 -21.69
C GLY A 96 -12.71 -15.32 -21.96
N GLU A 97 -13.43 -16.22 -21.29
CA GLU A 97 -14.89 -16.26 -21.27
C GLU A 97 -15.45 -15.14 -20.39
N ASN A 98 -16.69 -14.70 -20.67
CA ASN A 98 -17.38 -13.55 -20.08
C ASN A 98 -16.98 -13.33 -18.62
N GLN A 99 -16.07 -12.37 -18.41
CA GLN A 99 -15.56 -12.05 -17.09
C GLN A 99 -16.75 -11.65 -16.21
N ASN A 100 -16.95 -12.39 -15.12
CA ASN A 100 -17.96 -11.99 -14.13
C ASN A 100 -17.54 -10.63 -13.56
N HIS A 101 -18.14 -9.56 -14.08
CA HIS A 101 -17.84 -8.18 -13.72
C HIS A 101 -17.96 -7.94 -12.21
N GLU A 102 -18.85 -8.67 -11.52
CA GLU A 102 -18.99 -8.60 -10.07
C GLU A 102 -17.78 -9.19 -9.35
N ALA A 103 -17.29 -10.36 -9.80
CA ALA A 103 -16.10 -10.98 -9.25
C ALA A 103 -14.85 -10.11 -9.47
N GLY A 104 -14.73 -9.49 -10.64
CA GLY A 104 -13.66 -8.53 -10.94
C GLY A 104 -13.70 -7.29 -10.04
N ARG A 105 -14.89 -6.69 -9.87
CA ARG A 105 -15.09 -5.54 -8.96
C ARG A 105 -14.75 -5.89 -7.52
N LYS A 106 -15.19 -7.06 -7.05
CA LYS A 106 -14.86 -7.56 -5.71
C LYS A 106 -13.36 -7.72 -5.53
N ALA A 107 -12.68 -8.37 -6.47
CA ALA A 107 -11.23 -8.57 -6.40
C ALA A 107 -10.46 -7.24 -6.35
N VAL A 108 -10.86 -6.25 -7.16
CA VAL A 108 -10.26 -4.91 -7.10
C VAL A 108 -10.54 -4.24 -5.75
N GLY A 109 -11.77 -4.31 -5.24
CA GLY A 109 -12.11 -3.77 -3.93
C GLY A 109 -11.30 -4.39 -2.79
N GLU A 110 -11.07 -5.71 -2.83
CA GLU A 110 -10.23 -6.42 -1.86
C GLU A 110 -8.77 -5.98 -1.92
N ILE A 111 -8.22 -5.77 -3.13
CA ILE A 111 -6.87 -5.24 -3.31
C ILE A 111 -6.75 -3.83 -2.73
N VAL A 112 -7.69 -2.94 -3.05
CA VAL A 112 -7.69 -1.56 -2.55
C VAL A 112 -7.82 -1.52 -1.03
N LEU A 113 -8.68 -2.37 -0.46
CA LEU A 113 -8.82 -2.50 0.98
C LEU A 113 -7.51 -2.96 1.64
N ALA A 114 -6.82 -3.93 1.06
CA ALA A 114 -5.52 -4.39 1.54
C ALA A 114 -4.45 -3.30 1.46
N MET A 115 -4.38 -2.55 0.35
CA MET A 115 -3.45 -1.42 0.19
C MET A 115 -3.71 -0.35 1.24
N ARG A 116 -4.98 -0.04 1.51
CA ARG A 116 -5.39 0.91 2.54
C ARG A 116 -4.91 0.46 3.92
N LYS A 117 -5.04 -0.83 4.24
CA LYS A 117 -4.54 -1.39 5.50
C LYS A 117 -3.02 -1.35 5.60
N ASP A 118 -2.32 -1.58 4.49
CA ASP A 118 -0.86 -1.49 4.46
C ASP A 118 -0.35 -0.06 4.71
N LEU A 119 -1.06 0.95 4.17
CA LEU A 119 -0.70 2.37 4.35
C LEU A 119 -1.14 2.94 5.70
N LEU A 120 -2.37 2.65 6.13
CA LEU A 120 -3.04 3.33 7.25
C LEU A 120 -3.25 2.44 8.48
N GLY A 121 -2.92 1.15 8.39
CA GLY A 121 -3.13 0.17 9.45
C GLY A 121 -4.56 -0.37 9.48
N LYS A 122 -5.34 0.02 10.49
CA LYS A 122 -6.69 -0.52 10.70
C LYS A 122 -7.73 0.27 9.92
N THR A 123 -8.74 -0.43 9.39
CA THR A 123 -9.89 0.20 8.74
C THR A 123 -11.17 -0.57 9.05
N ASN A 124 -12.27 0.18 9.20
CA ASN A 124 -13.62 -0.36 9.35
C ASN A 124 -14.38 -0.41 8.02
N LEU A 125 -13.74 0.01 6.93
CA LEU A 125 -14.31 -0.11 5.59
C LEU A 125 -14.18 -1.55 5.09
N ASN A 126 -15.09 -1.94 4.23
CA ASN A 126 -15.08 -3.21 3.53
C ASN A 126 -14.88 -2.98 2.02
N TYR A 127 -14.64 -4.04 1.26
CA TYR A 127 -14.30 -3.95 -0.17
C TYR A 127 -15.39 -3.25 -1.01
N ASP A 128 -16.66 -3.36 -0.59
CA ASP A 128 -17.83 -2.77 -1.22
C ASP A 128 -17.92 -1.25 -1.03
N ALA A 129 -17.23 -0.70 -0.03
CA ALA A 129 -17.11 0.75 0.15
C ALA A 129 -16.23 1.39 -0.95
N PHE A 130 -15.42 0.60 -1.67
CA PHE A 130 -14.69 1.07 -2.83
C PHE A 130 -15.60 1.05 -4.06
N ILE A 131 -16.19 2.22 -4.37
CA ILE A 131 -17.01 2.39 -5.57
C ILE A 131 -16.14 2.91 -6.71
N TYR A 132 -16.03 2.11 -7.76
CA TYR A 132 -15.37 2.52 -8.98
C TYR A 132 -16.34 3.27 -9.89
N THR A 133 -16.07 4.56 -10.15
CA THR A 133 -16.79 5.34 -11.15
C THR A 133 -16.07 5.24 -12.50
N SER A 134 -16.61 4.46 -13.43
CA SER A 134 -16.13 4.52 -14.82
C SER A 134 -16.59 5.86 -15.42
N VAL A 135 -15.66 6.76 -15.69
CA VAL A 135 -15.97 8.08 -16.31
C VAL A 135 -16.13 7.97 -17.83
N ILE A 136 -16.11 6.75 -18.38
CA ILE A 136 -16.33 6.52 -19.81
C ILE A 136 -17.83 6.38 -20.05
N LYS A 137 -18.42 7.43 -20.63
CA LYS A 137 -19.74 7.41 -21.28
C LYS A 137 -19.61 6.83 -22.68
#